data_AF-A0A9P1P9A1-F1
#
_entry.id   AF-A0A9P1P9A1-F1
#
_cell.length_a   1.000
_cell.length_b   1.000
_cell.length_c   1.000
_cell.angle_alpha   90.00
_cell.angle_beta   90.00
_cell.angle_gamma   90.00
#
_symmetry.space_group_name_H-M   'P 1'
#
loop_
_entity.id
_entity.type
_entity.pdbx_description
1 polymer ?
#
loop_
_entity_poly.entity_id
_entity_poly.type
_entity_poly.pdbx_seq_one_letter_code
_entity_poly.pdbx_strand_id
1 'polypeptide(L)'
;MKRAIKDYVEDKDTNDFLIKSRKNYNRPISRERAYVILKELGELFDVPCLGTHSMRKTWGYHYYKQTKDIALLQKIFNHPSPAVTLHYIGIDQDRMNKAYTSFRYF
;
A
#
# COMPACT_ATOMS: atom_id res chain seq x y z
N MET A 1 2.85 -14.77 1.35
CA MET A 1 3.48 -14.03 0.24
C MET A 1 4.48 -14.88 -0.54
N LYS A 2 5.52 -15.47 0.07
CA LYS A 2 6.50 -16.32 -0.64
C LYS A 2 5.87 -17.46 -1.46
N ARG A 3 4.85 -18.13 -0.92
CA ARG A 3 4.09 -19.18 -1.61
C ARG A 3 3.39 -18.68 -2.88
N ALA A 4 2.52 -17.67 -2.76
CA ALA A 4 1.80 -17.13 -3.91
C ALA A 4 2.72 -16.60 -5.02
N ILE A 5 3.88 -16.02 -4.67
CA ILE A 5 4.87 -15.61 -5.67
C ILE A 5 5.48 -16.83 -6.34
N LYS A 6 5.88 -17.86 -5.56
CA LYS A 6 6.44 -19.11 -6.10
C LYS A 6 5.48 -19.76 -7.10
N ASP A 7 4.22 -19.91 -6.71
CA ASP A 7 3.17 -20.49 -7.55
C ASP A 7 2.95 -19.64 -8.82
N TYR A 8 3.04 -18.31 -8.71
CA TYR A 8 2.87 -17.41 -9.86
C TYR A 8 4.04 -17.45 -10.87
N VAL A 9 5.27 -17.72 -10.42
CA VAL A 9 6.47 -17.68 -11.26
C VAL A 9 6.88 -19.04 -11.84
N GLU A 10 6.22 -20.13 -11.44
CA GLU A 10 6.62 -21.51 -11.77
C GLU A 10 6.86 -21.72 -13.28
N ASP A 11 5.97 -21.21 -14.13
CA ASP A 11 6.05 -21.36 -15.59
C ASP A 11 6.50 -20.07 -16.31
N LYS A 12 7.18 -19.15 -15.61
CA LYS A 12 7.61 -17.86 -16.19
C LYS A 12 9.09 -17.88 -16.58
N ASP A 13 9.38 -17.30 -17.74
CA ASP A 13 10.76 -17.02 -18.15
C ASP A 13 11.39 -16.00 -17.18
N THR A 14 12.60 -16.29 -16.71
CA THR A 14 13.37 -15.42 -15.81
C THR A 14 13.78 -14.08 -16.45
N ASN A 15 13.79 -14.00 -17.77
CA ASN A 15 14.10 -12.78 -18.52
C ASN A 15 12.87 -11.90 -18.79
N ASP A 16 11.68 -12.38 -18.46
CA ASP A 16 10.44 -11.63 -18.62
C ASP A 16 10.17 -10.71 -17.43
N PHE A 17 9.45 -9.62 -17.68
CA PHE A 17 8.86 -8.84 -16.60
C PHE A 17 7.91 -9.71 -15.76
N LEU A 18 8.02 -9.62 -14.43
CA LEU A 18 7.21 -10.42 -13.50
C LEU A 18 5.71 -10.28 -13.80
N ILE A 19 5.22 -9.05 -13.93
CA ILE A 19 3.83 -8.75 -14.29
C ILE A 19 3.80 -8.14 -15.71
N LYS A 20 3.57 -8.99 -16.71
CA LYS A 20 3.55 -8.61 -18.12
C LYS A 20 2.24 -7.90 -18.49
N SER A 21 2.37 -6.89 -19.36
CA SER A 21 1.27 -6.33 -20.12
C SER A 21 0.77 -7.34 -21.16
N ARG A 22 -0.52 -7.26 -21.50
CA ARG A 22 -1.11 -8.00 -22.61
C ARG A 22 -0.75 -7.40 -23.98
N LYS A 23 -0.14 -6.20 -24.01
CA LYS A 23 0.27 -5.50 -25.23
C LYS A 23 1.78 -5.64 -25.44
N ASN A 24 2.18 -5.97 -26.67
CA ASN A 24 3.56 -6.16 -27.12
C ASN A 24 4.29 -7.31 -26.39
N TYR A 25 5.42 -7.73 -26.97
CA TYR A 25 6.29 -8.73 -26.35
C TYR A 25 7.03 -8.13 -25.14
N ASN A 26 7.07 -8.90 -24.04
CA ASN A 26 7.82 -8.64 -22.81
C ASN A 26 7.84 -7.16 -22.36
N ARG A 27 6.66 -6.58 -22.11
CA ARG A 27 6.53 -5.26 -21.48
C ARG A 27 5.87 -5.37 -20.11
N PRO A 28 6.23 -4.54 -19.12
CA PRO A 28 5.53 -4.49 -17.85
C PRO A 28 4.16 -3.82 -18.00
N ILE A 29 3.26 -4.07 -17.05
CA ILE A 29 2.05 -3.25 -16.93
C ILE A 29 2.40 -1.79 -16.62
N SER A 30 1.59 -0.85 -17.11
CA SER A 30 1.73 0.56 -16.75
C SER A 30 1.14 0.83 -15.36
N ARG A 31 1.50 1.97 -14.77
CA ARG A 31 0.95 2.41 -13.47
C ARG A 31 -0.56 2.61 -13.54
N GLU A 32 -1.03 3.12 -14.67
CA GLU A 32 -2.45 3.35 -14.95
C GLU A 32 -3.19 2.01 -15.01
N ARG A 33 -2.61 0.98 -15.65
CA ARG A 33 -3.23 -0.35 -15.66
C ARG A 33 -3.24 -0.97 -14.27
N ALA A 34 -2.19 -0.80 -13.48
CA ALA A 34 -2.17 -1.26 -12.08
C ALA A 34 -3.29 -0.59 -11.26
N TYR A 35 -3.49 0.72 -11.42
CA TYR A 35 -4.59 1.45 -10.80
C TYR A 35 -5.96 0.92 -11.24
N VAL A 36 -6.17 0.72 -12.55
CA VAL A 36 -7.44 0.20 -13.06
C VAL A 36 -7.75 -1.19 -12.51
N ILE A 37 -6.76 -2.10 -12.44
CA ILE A 37 -6.94 -3.43 -11.82
C ILE A 37 -7.38 -3.29 -10.36
N LEU A 38 -6.74 -2.40 -9.59
CA LEU A 38 -7.11 -2.20 -8.19
C LEU A 38 -8.48 -1.55 -8.02
N LYS A 39 -8.88 -0.67 -8.94
CA LYS A 39 -10.21 -0.07 -8.96
C LYS A 39 -11.27 -1.14 -9.26
N GLU A 40 -11.07 -1.96 -10.28
CA GLU A 40 -11.93 -3.11 -10.62
C GLU A 40 -12.08 -4.06 -9.42
N LEU A 41 -10.99 -4.33 -8.68
CA LEU A 41 -11.03 -5.12 -7.45
C LEU A 41 -11.79 -4.41 -6.32
N GLY A 42 -11.64 -3.10 -6.17
CA GLY A 42 -12.38 -2.32 -5.19
C GLY A 42 -13.87 -2.39 -5.42
N GLU A 43 -14.31 -2.29 -6.68
CA GLU A 43 -15.72 -2.45 -7.06
C GLU A 43 -16.22 -3.88 -6.82
N LEU A 44 -15.42 -4.89 -7.14
CA LEU A 44 -15.79 -6.31 -6.95
C LEU A 44 -15.97 -6.70 -5.48
N PHE A 45 -15.15 -6.15 -4.58
CA PHE A 45 -15.13 -6.49 -3.16
C PHE A 45 -15.80 -5.43 -2.27
N ASP A 46 -16.48 -4.44 -2.85
CA ASP A 46 -17.10 -3.31 -2.15
C ASP A 46 -16.12 -2.58 -1.20
N VAL A 47 -14.89 -2.38 -1.68
CA VAL A 47 -13.85 -1.61 -1.00
C VAL A 47 -13.72 -0.25 -1.70
N PRO A 48 -14.39 0.79 -1.21
CA PRO A 48 -14.36 2.10 -1.83
C PRO A 48 -12.94 2.68 -1.79
N CYS A 49 -12.58 3.43 -2.84
CA CYS A 49 -11.30 4.14 -2.92
C CYS A 49 -10.05 3.23 -2.81
N LEU A 50 -10.16 1.96 -3.22
CA LEU A 50 -9.00 1.08 -3.35
C LEU A 50 -8.08 1.56 -4.48
N GLY A 51 -6.84 1.91 -4.13
CA GLY A 51 -5.83 2.39 -5.06
C GLY A 51 -4.45 1.79 -4.81
N THR A 52 -3.48 2.18 -5.64
CA THR A 52 -2.11 1.63 -5.65
C THR A 52 -1.35 1.78 -4.33
N HIS A 53 -1.70 2.80 -3.54
CA HIS A 53 -1.09 3.04 -2.24
C HIS A 53 -1.89 2.48 -1.06
N SER A 54 -3.15 2.09 -1.25
CA SER A 54 -4.05 1.75 -0.14
C SER A 54 -3.50 0.58 0.68
N MET A 55 -3.11 -0.52 0.05
CA MET A 55 -2.53 -1.68 0.76
C MET A 55 -1.27 -1.32 1.55
N ARG A 56 -0.39 -0.47 0.99
CA ARG A 56 0.84 -0.03 1.67
C ARG A 56 0.52 0.83 2.89
N LYS A 57 -0.42 1.77 2.76
CA LYS A 57 -0.90 2.61 3.88
C LYS A 57 -1.53 1.76 4.97
N THR A 58 -2.43 0.84 4.61
CA THR A 58 -3.12 -0.06 5.54
C THR A 58 -2.11 -0.92 6.31
N TRP A 59 -1.18 -1.58 5.61
CA TRP A 59 -0.14 -2.38 6.27
C TRP A 59 0.72 -1.53 7.22
N GLY A 60 1.16 -0.35 6.78
CA GLY A 60 1.97 0.55 7.60
C GLY A 60 1.23 1.08 8.83
N TYR A 61 -0.05 1.40 8.69
CA TYR A 61 -0.92 1.81 9.80
C TYR A 61 -0.97 0.71 10.88
N HIS A 62 -1.29 -0.52 10.48
CA HIS A 62 -1.38 -1.64 11.43
C HIS A 62 -0.03 -1.99 12.05
N TYR A 63 1.04 -2.01 11.25
CA TYR A 63 2.40 -2.22 11.74
C TYR A 63 2.77 -1.21 12.83
N TYR A 64 2.56 0.09 12.57
CA TYR A 64 2.85 1.13 13.55
C TYR A 64 1.94 1.03 14.78
N LYS A 65 0.67 0.68 14.62
CA LYS A 65 -0.26 0.52 15.75
C LYS A 65 0.18 -0.59 16.70
N GLN A 66 0.72 -1.70 16.17
CA GLN A 66 1.20 -2.85 16.94
C GLN A 66 2.58 -2.62 17.55
N THR A 67 3.53 -2.08 16.79
CA THR A 67 4.95 -2.03 17.19
C THR A 67 5.39 -0.69 17.75
N LYS A 68 4.72 0.40 17.34
CA LYS A 68 5.16 1.79 17.53
C LYS A 68 6.54 2.13 16.94
N ASP A 69 7.14 1.24 16.17
CA ASP A 69 8.47 1.42 15.58
C ASP A 69 8.38 2.20 14.26
N ILE A 70 8.40 3.53 14.37
CA ILE A 70 8.37 4.41 13.19
C ILE A 70 9.69 4.41 12.41
N ALA A 71 10.83 4.17 13.09
CA ALA A 71 12.14 4.24 12.45
C ALA A 71 12.34 3.08 11.47
N LEU A 72 11.95 1.86 11.88
CA LEU A 72 11.96 0.71 10.97
C LEU A 72 10.92 0.87 9.87
N LEU A 73 9.72 1.35 10.19
CA LEU A 73 8.67 1.55 9.18
C LEU A 73 9.10 2.58 8.12
N GLN A 74 9.75 3.68 8.52
CA GLN A 74 10.31 4.67 7.59
C GLN A 74 11.33 4.02 6.65
N LYS A 75 12.24 3.18 7.17
CA LYS A 75 13.23 2.46 6.36
C LYS A 75 12.57 1.50 5.38
N ILE A 76 11.58 0.71 5.84
CA ILE A 76 10.79 -0.18 4.97
C ILE A 76 10.08 0.62 3.88
N PHE A 77 9.61 1.83 4.21
CA PHE A 77 8.92 2.68 3.26
C PHE A 77 9.83 3.54 2.37
N ASN A 78 11.13 3.58 2.65
CA ASN A 78 12.09 4.45 2.00
C ASN A 78 11.62 5.92 1.99
N HIS A 79 11.09 6.39 3.11
CA HIS A 79 10.64 7.77 3.26
C HIS A 79 11.74 8.66 3.83
N PRO A 80 11.75 9.96 3.48
CA PRO A 80 12.80 10.88 3.92
C PRO A 80 12.73 11.20 5.42
N SER A 81 11.58 11.02 6.08
CA SER A 81 11.45 11.26 7.52
C SER A 81 10.35 10.43 8.18
N PRO A 82 10.38 10.28 9.53
CA PRO A 82 9.29 9.66 10.29
C PRO A 82 7.97 10.40 10.13
N ALA A 83 8.01 11.74 10.06
CA ALA A 83 6.83 12.58 9.89
C ALA A 83 6.09 12.28 8.57
N VAL A 84 6.83 12.15 7.46
CA VAL A 84 6.25 11.74 6.17
C VAL A 84 5.57 10.37 6.30
N THR A 85 6.15 9.45 7.05
CA THR A 85 5.58 8.12 7.27
C THR A 85 4.29 8.17 8.10
N LEU A 86 4.27 8.92 9.21
CA LEU A 86 3.08 9.07 10.06
C LEU A 86 1.91 9.72 9.31
N HIS A 87 2.20 10.75 8.52
CA HIS A 87 1.21 11.39 7.65
C HIS A 87 0.71 10.42 6.57
N TYR A 88 1.63 9.74 5.88
CA TYR A 88 1.31 8.82 4.79
C TYR A 88 0.35 7.69 5.22
N ILE A 89 0.54 7.14 6.42
CA ILE A 89 -0.29 6.05 6.97
C ILE A 89 -1.54 6.55 7.72
N GLY A 90 -1.75 7.87 7.84
CA GLY A 90 -2.95 8.44 8.47
C GLY A 90 -2.92 8.53 10.00
N ILE A 91 -1.79 8.25 10.66
CA ILE A 91 -1.70 8.34 12.14
C ILE A 91 -1.83 9.77 12.64
N ASP A 92 -1.29 10.75 11.90
CA ASP A 92 -1.41 12.15 12.29
C ASP A 92 -2.87 12.62 12.20
N GLN A 93 -3.61 12.18 11.18
CA GLN A 93 -5.03 12.47 11.07
C GLN A 93 -5.83 11.85 12.22
N ASP A 94 -5.55 10.59 12.57
CA ASP A 94 -6.16 9.92 13.72
C ASP A 94 -5.90 10.67 15.04
N ARG A 95 -4.68 11.19 15.23
CA ARG A 95 -4.30 11.97 16.42
C ARG A 95 -5.04 13.30 16.48
N MET A 96 -5.10 14.03 15.37
CA MET A 96 -5.84 15.29 15.28
C MET A 96 -7.33 15.07 15.55
N ASN A 97 -7.94 14.08 14.90
CA ASN A 97 -9.35 13.74 15.11
C ASN A 97 -9.65 13.46 16.58
N LYS A 98 -8.80 12.66 17.24
CA LYS A 98 -8.94 12.37 18.68
C LYS A 98 -8.78 13.61 19.55
N ALA A 99 -7.80 14.47 19.25
CA ALA A 99 -7.60 15.72 19.98
C ALA A 99 -8.87 16.58 19.90
N TYR A 100 -9.43 16.79 18.70
CA TYR A 100 -10.67 17.54 18.50
C TYR A 100 -11.86 16.92 19.24
N THR A 101 -12.04 15.60 19.20
CA THR A 101 -13.16 14.94 19.90
C THR A 101 -13.00 14.96 21.42
N SER A 102 -11.77 14.84 21.93
CA SER A 102 -11.49 14.81 23.37
C SER A 102 -11.50 16.19 24.02
N PHE A 103 -11.32 17.25 23.22
CA PHE A 103 -11.26 18.61 23.71
C PHE A 103 -12.66 19.13 24.00
N ARG A 104 -13.00 19.25 25.28
CA ARG A 104 -14.23 19.90 25.76
C ARG A 104 -13.89 21.22 26.44
N TYR A 105 -14.58 22.28 26.05
CA TYR A 105 -14.77 23.42 26.92
C TYR A 105 -15.95 23.08 27.84
N PHE A 106 -15.64 22.85 29.12
CA PHE A 106 -16.57 22.53 30.22
C PHE A 106 -17.09 21.08 30.26
#